data_AF-A0A1A8J6N8-F1
#
_entry.id   AF-A0A1A8J6N8-F1
#
_cell.length_a   1.000
_cell.length_b   1.000
_cell.length_c   1.000
_cell.angle_alpha   90.00
_cell.angle_beta   90.00
_cell.angle_gamma   90.00
#
_symmetry.space_group_name_H-M   'P 1'
#
loop_
_entity.id
_entity.type
_entity.pdbx_description
1 polymer ?
#
loop_
_entity_poly.entity_id
_entity_poly.type
_entity_poly.pdbx_seq_one_letter_code
_entity_poly.pdbx_strand_id
1 'polypeptide(L)'
;MECIPVTIDDIESKKDPFIDDRDRNVYTRFMKSHRCYDLVPTSSKLVVFDTSLQVKKAFFALVSNGVRAAPLWDSNKQCFVGMLTITDFINILHRYYKSPLVQIYELEEHKIETWRELYLQDSFKPLVSISPNASLYDAVSSLLKNKIHRLPVVDPLTGNTLYILTHKRILKFLKLFISEMPKPSFLSQTLEELNIGTFRSIAVVHADTPLYTALGIFVEQRVSALPVVDDKGRVVDIYSKFDVIVSKIHSLNK
;
A
#
# COMPACT_ATOMS: atom_id res chain seq x y z
N MET A 1 -23.21 -7.15 6.25
CA MET A 1 -22.21 -7.25 5.16
C MET A 1 -20.87 -7.53 5.82
N GLU A 2 -20.47 -8.79 5.81
CA GLU A 2 -19.31 -9.30 6.55
C GLU A 2 -18.02 -9.01 5.79
N CYS A 3 -16.94 -8.68 6.52
CA CYS A 3 -15.59 -8.75 5.97
C CYS A 3 -15.38 -10.19 5.47
N ILE A 4 -14.91 -10.37 4.23
CA ILE A 4 -14.71 -11.71 3.68
C ILE A 4 -13.34 -12.20 4.14
N PRO A 5 -13.25 -13.18 5.08
CA PRO A 5 -11.99 -13.84 5.34
C PRO A 5 -11.58 -14.61 4.08
N VAL A 6 -10.34 -14.43 3.63
CA VAL A 6 -9.83 -15.18 2.48
C VAL A 6 -9.44 -16.58 2.95
N THR A 7 -10.21 -17.59 2.55
CA THR A 7 -9.75 -18.98 2.47
C THR A 7 -9.15 -19.19 1.08
N ILE A 8 -7.96 -19.78 1.01
CA ILE A 8 -7.29 -20.10 -0.27
C ILE A 8 -7.26 -21.62 -0.38
N ASP A 9 -8.26 -22.17 -1.06
CA ASP A 9 -8.12 -23.46 -1.73
C ASP A 9 -7.91 -23.22 -3.23
N ASP A 10 -7.13 -24.12 -3.82
CA ASP A 10 -6.79 -24.27 -5.24
C ASP A 10 -5.73 -23.31 -5.83
N ILE A 11 -4.46 -23.70 -5.65
CA ILE A 11 -3.39 -23.41 -6.61
C ILE A 11 -3.00 -24.74 -7.26
N GLU A 12 -3.53 -24.98 -8.45
CA GLU A 12 -3.12 -26.07 -9.33
C GLU A 12 -1.64 -25.90 -9.73
N SER A 13 -0.86 -26.96 -9.49
CA SER A 13 0.57 -27.03 -9.71
C SER A 13 0.91 -27.16 -11.20
N LYS A 14 1.54 -26.14 -11.79
CA LYS A 14 2.42 -26.36 -12.95
C LYS A 14 3.80 -26.78 -12.42
N LYS A 15 4.18 -28.03 -12.72
CA LYS A 15 5.48 -28.62 -12.35
C LYS A 15 6.60 -28.01 -13.19
N ASP A 16 7.40 -27.15 -12.56
CA ASP A 16 8.75 -26.83 -13.02
C ASP A 16 9.74 -27.93 -12.53
N PRO A 17 10.87 -28.14 -13.24
CA PRO A 17 11.79 -29.25 -12.96
C PRO A 17 12.38 -29.18 -11.55
N PHE A 18 12.51 -30.35 -10.93
CA PHE A 18 13.04 -30.58 -9.57
C PHE A 18 14.47 -30.03 -9.43
N ILE A 19 14.58 -28.81 -8.90
CA ILE A 19 15.78 -28.26 -8.27
C ILE A 19 15.58 -28.48 -6.77
N ASP A 20 16.58 -29.02 -6.06
CA ASP A 20 16.53 -29.38 -4.64
C ASP A 20 15.76 -28.33 -3.80
N ASP A 21 14.54 -28.71 -3.40
CA ASP A 21 13.46 -27.83 -2.91
C ASP A 21 13.73 -27.29 -1.48
N ARG A 22 14.85 -27.70 -0.87
CA ARG A 22 15.22 -27.30 0.49
C ARG A 22 15.76 -25.87 0.56
N ASP A 23 16.57 -25.46 -0.41
CA ASP A 23 17.18 -24.13 -0.40
C ASP A 23 16.20 -23.04 -0.83
N ARG A 24 15.31 -23.34 -1.79
CA ARG A 24 14.37 -22.35 -2.33
C ARG A 24 13.25 -21.98 -1.35
N ASN A 25 12.97 -22.85 -0.38
CA ASN A 25 11.84 -22.72 0.54
C ASN A 25 12.19 -22.19 1.93
N VAL A 26 13.43 -21.80 2.21
CA VAL A 26 13.82 -21.33 3.55
C VAL A 26 12.94 -20.16 4.02
N TYR A 27 12.80 -19.11 3.20
CA TYR A 27 11.94 -17.97 3.54
C TYR A 27 10.45 -18.31 3.50
N THR A 28 10.03 -19.18 2.59
CA THR A 28 8.63 -19.65 2.51
C THR A 28 8.24 -20.38 3.80
N ARG A 29 9.07 -21.31 4.26
CA ARG A 29 8.87 -22.05 5.50
C ARG A 29 8.89 -21.13 6.71
N PHE A 30 9.86 -20.20 6.76
CA PHE A 30 9.92 -19.20 7.81
C PHE A 30 8.64 -18.35 7.86
N MET A 31 8.15 -17.86 6.72
CA MET A 31 6.92 -17.06 6.67
C MET A 31 5.67 -17.89 7.02
N LYS A 32 5.65 -19.19 6.69
CA LYS A 32 4.57 -20.10 7.08
C LYS A 32 4.58 -20.44 8.57
N SER A 33 5.75 -20.42 9.22
CA SER A 33 5.87 -20.72 10.65
C SER A 33 5.64 -19.51 11.58
N HIS A 34 5.58 -18.30 11.03
CA HIS A 34 5.33 -17.06 11.80
C HIS A 34 3.95 -16.52 11.51
N ARG A 35 3.32 -15.95 12.55
CA ARG A 35 1.99 -15.36 12.49
C ARG A 35 2.08 -13.86 12.19
N CYS A 36 0.99 -13.30 11.67
CA CYS A 36 0.86 -11.86 11.48
C CYS A 36 1.05 -11.08 12.79
N TYR A 37 0.61 -11.66 13.91
CA TYR A 37 0.78 -11.10 15.24
C TYR A 37 2.25 -10.88 15.62
N ASP A 38 3.18 -11.71 15.15
CA ASP A 38 4.61 -11.61 15.48
C ASP A 38 5.25 -10.30 14.96
N LEU A 39 4.61 -9.64 13.98
CA LEU A 39 5.03 -8.35 13.43
C LEU A 39 4.33 -7.16 14.07
N VAL A 40 3.31 -7.40 14.89
CA VAL A 40 2.62 -6.36 15.64
C VAL A 40 3.55 -5.90 16.76
N PRO A 41 3.95 -4.63 16.80
CA PRO A 41 4.83 -4.14 17.85
C PRO A 41 4.12 -4.16 19.21
N THR A 42 4.88 -4.25 20.29
CA THR A 42 4.36 -4.20 21.67
C THR A 42 3.51 -2.95 21.93
N SER A 43 3.84 -1.83 21.27
CA SER A 43 3.03 -0.62 21.28
C SER A 43 3.00 -0.01 19.88
N SER A 44 1.82 0.38 19.42
CA SER A 44 1.64 1.18 18.21
C SER A 44 0.46 2.12 18.32
N LYS A 45 0.53 3.19 17.53
CA LYS A 45 -0.59 4.10 17.28
C LYS A 45 -1.32 3.67 16.01
N LEU A 46 -2.64 3.55 16.08
CA LEU A 46 -3.50 3.37 14.92
C LEU A 46 -4.43 4.58 14.79
N VAL A 47 -4.48 5.17 13.60
CA VAL A 47 -5.43 6.25 13.28
C VAL A 47 -6.56 5.63 12.48
N VAL A 48 -7.80 5.86 12.91
CA VAL A 48 -9.03 5.41 12.25
C VAL A 48 -9.88 6.64 11.94
N PHE A 49 -10.50 6.66 10.76
CA PHE A 49 -11.42 7.73 10.38
C PHE A 49 -12.84 7.19 10.21
N ASP A 50 -13.80 7.93 10.74
CA ASP A 50 -15.20 7.75 10.40
C ASP A 50 -15.44 8.17 8.94
N THR A 51 -16.28 7.44 8.20
CA THR A 51 -16.56 7.72 6.79
C THR A 51 -17.27 9.07 6.56
N SER A 52 -17.90 9.65 7.58
CA SER A 52 -18.50 10.97 7.52
C SER A 52 -17.49 12.12 7.64
N LEU A 53 -16.22 11.83 7.97
CA LEU A 53 -15.17 12.84 8.09
C LEU A 53 -14.87 13.48 6.74
N GLN A 54 -14.66 14.80 6.75
CA GLN A 54 -14.22 15.54 5.56
C GLN A 54 -12.85 15.06 5.08
N VAL A 55 -12.72 14.91 3.77
CA VAL A 55 -11.53 14.37 3.11
C VAL A 55 -10.29 15.22 3.39
N LYS A 56 -10.40 16.56 3.28
CA LYS A 56 -9.31 17.49 3.63
C LYS A 56 -8.80 17.27 5.06
N LYS A 57 -9.72 17.13 6.04
CA LYS A 57 -9.38 16.90 7.45
C LYS A 57 -8.72 15.54 7.66
N ALA A 58 -9.19 14.51 6.98
CA ALA A 58 -8.61 13.17 7.04
C ALA A 58 -7.16 13.16 6.55
N PHE A 59 -6.87 13.79 5.41
CA PHE A 59 -5.50 13.88 4.89
C PHE A 59 -4.59 14.74 5.76
N PHE A 60 -5.10 15.85 6.31
CA PHE A 60 -4.36 16.64 7.30
C PHE A 60 -4.03 15.80 8.54
N ALA A 61 -5.00 15.04 9.06
CA ALA A 61 -4.79 14.16 10.20
C ALA A 61 -3.76 13.06 9.90
N LEU A 62 -3.69 12.53 8.67
CA LEU A 62 -2.64 11.58 8.27
C LEU A 62 -1.25 12.20 8.40
N VAL A 63 -1.04 13.40 7.85
CA VAL A 63 0.25 14.11 7.90
C VAL A 63 0.62 14.48 9.33
N SER A 64 -0.30 15.09 10.08
CA SER A 64 -0.06 15.49 11.48
C SER A 64 0.24 14.30 12.40
N ASN A 65 -0.26 13.11 12.07
CA ASN A 65 0.05 11.89 12.81
C ASN A 65 1.26 11.12 12.29
N GLY A 66 1.87 11.55 11.18
CA GLY A 66 2.98 10.86 10.52
C GLY A 66 2.60 9.49 9.95
N VAL A 67 1.32 9.27 9.65
CA VAL A 67 0.82 8.00 9.10
C VAL A 67 0.49 8.14 7.62
N ARG A 68 0.61 7.03 6.87
CA ARG A 68 0.43 7.02 5.40
C ARG A 68 -0.86 6.36 4.93
N ALA A 69 -1.63 5.81 5.87
CA ALA A 69 -2.91 5.19 5.64
C ALA A 69 -3.68 5.08 6.97
N ALA A 70 -5.00 5.03 6.88
CA ALA A 70 -5.89 4.82 8.02
C ALA A 70 -7.04 3.87 7.59
N PRO A 71 -7.48 2.94 8.46
CA PRO A 71 -8.73 2.22 8.26
C PRO A 71 -9.92 3.17 8.32
N LEU A 72 -10.98 2.80 7.62
CA LEU A 72 -12.23 3.54 7.54
C LEU A 72 -13.34 2.79 8.27
N TRP A 73 -13.94 3.46 9.24
CA TRP A 73 -15.05 2.96 10.03
C TRP A 73 -16.36 3.56 9.54
N ASP A 74 -17.34 2.72 9.22
CA ASP A 74 -18.70 3.13 8.88
C ASP A 74 -19.58 2.97 10.12
N SER A 75 -19.94 4.10 10.74
CA SER A 75 -20.76 4.10 11.96
C SER A 75 -22.19 3.60 11.75
N ASN A 76 -22.73 3.63 10.52
CA ASN A 76 -24.05 3.10 10.25
C ASN A 76 -24.02 1.57 10.13
N LYS A 77 -22.97 1.02 9.51
CA LYS A 77 -22.79 -0.43 9.35
C LYS A 77 -22.05 -1.10 10.51
N GLN A 78 -21.48 -0.30 11.41
CA GLN A 78 -20.65 -0.75 12.54
C GLN A 78 -19.53 -1.70 12.10
N CYS A 79 -18.82 -1.35 11.01
CA CYS A 79 -17.72 -2.16 10.51
C CYS A 79 -16.65 -1.34 9.76
N PHE A 80 -15.47 -1.94 9.59
CA PHE A 80 -14.42 -1.40 8.73
C PHE A 80 -14.75 -1.63 7.26
N VAL A 81 -14.85 -0.56 6.47
CA VAL A 81 -15.28 -0.61 5.07
C VAL A 81 -14.16 -0.43 4.05
N GLY A 82 -12.97 -0.04 4.49
CA GLY A 82 -11.86 0.19 3.59
C GLY A 82 -10.65 0.85 4.24
N MET A 83 -9.74 1.30 3.38
CA MET A 83 -8.56 2.07 3.77
C MET A 83 -8.59 3.42 3.04
N LEU A 84 -8.18 4.48 3.73
CA LEU A 84 -7.80 5.75 3.11
C LEU A 84 -6.28 5.80 3.01
N THR A 85 -5.76 6.04 1.83
CA THR A 85 -4.34 6.04 1.51
C THR A 85 -3.94 7.27 0.70
N ILE A 86 -2.64 7.47 0.52
CA ILE A 86 -2.12 8.56 -0.32
C ILE A 86 -2.53 8.38 -1.80
N THR A 87 -2.80 7.15 -2.25
CA THR A 87 -3.32 6.92 -3.60
C THR A 87 -4.69 7.56 -3.78
N ASP A 88 -5.55 7.54 -2.75
CA ASP A 88 -6.85 8.20 -2.79
C ASP A 88 -6.68 9.72 -2.93
N PHE A 89 -5.73 10.31 -2.22
CA PHE A 89 -5.39 11.73 -2.36
C PHE A 89 -4.99 12.09 -3.79
N ILE A 90 -4.12 11.27 -4.39
CA ILE A 90 -3.67 11.45 -5.78
C ILE A 90 -4.84 11.35 -6.75
N ASN A 91 -5.75 10.38 -6.55
CA ASN A 91 -6.94 10.23 -7.39
C ASN A 91 -7.87 11.45 -7.31
N ILE A 92 -8.07 11.99 -6.10
CA ILE A 92 -8.88 13.21 -5.89
C ILE A 92 -8.23 14.40 -6.57
N LEU A 93 -6.93 14.62 -6.32
CA LEU A 93 -6.18 15.70 -6.96
C LEU A 93 -6.23 15.56 -8.47
N HIS A 94 -5.93 14.39 -9.04
CA HIS A 94 -5.96 14.19 -10.49
C HIS A 94 -7.34 14.46 -11.11
N ARG A 95 -8.42 14.13 -10.40
CA ARG A 95 -9.80 14.34 -10.89
C ARG A 95 -10.21 15.81 -10.92
N TYR A 96 -9.89 16.56 -9.86
CA TYR A 96 -10.39 17.93 -9.69
C TYR A 96 -9.34 19.01 -9.96
N TYR A 97 -8.05 18.66 -10.05
CA TYR A 97 -7.01 19.61 -10.40
C TYR A 97 -7.18 20.08 -11.84
N LYS A 98 -7.51 21.36 -12.02
CA LYS A 98 -7.61 22.02 -13.32
C LYS A 98 -6.38 22.87 -13.63
N SER A 99 -5.98 23.72 -12.68
CA SER A 99 -4.91 24.70 -12.84
C SER A 99 -4.30 25.04 -11.47
N PRO A 100 -3.00 25.42 -11.39
CA PRO A 100 -2.39 25.87 -10.13
C PRO A 100 -3.13 27.01 -9.44
N LEU A 101 -3.85 27.83 -10.21
CA LEU A 101 -4.54 29.04 -9.75
C LEU A 101 -5.97 28.79 -9.25
N VAL A 102 -6.53 27.59 -9.48
CA VAL A 102 -7.91 27.26 -9.11
C VAL A 102 -7.90 26.40 -7.85
N GLN A 103 -8.58 26.87 -6.81
CA GLN A 103 -8.80 26.09 -5.60
C GLN A 103 -9.66 24.86 -5.92
N ILE A 104 -9.35 23.75 -5.26
CA ILE A 104 -10.09 22.50 -5.41
C ILE A 104 -11.17 22.47 -4.32
N TYR A 105 -12.29 23.16 -4.57
CA TYR A 105 -13.39 23.27 -3.62
C TYR A 105 -13.96 21.89 -3.23
N GLU A 106 -13.96 20.94 -4.17
CA GLU A 106 -14.45 19.58 -3.95
C GLU A 106 -13.63 18.79 -2.93
N LEU A 107 -12.35 19.13 -2.74
CA LEU A 107 -11.51 18.50 -1.71
C LEU A 107 -11.93 18.97 -0.30
N GLU A 108 -12.46 20.19 -0.19
CA GLU A 108 -12.88 20.81 1.07
C GLU A 108 -14.26 20.32 1.51
N GLU A 109 -15.18 20.17 0.55
CA GLU A 109 -16.58 19.82 0.81
C GLU A 109 -16.83 18.31 0.93
N HIS A 110 -16.10 17.46 0.20
CA HIS A 110 -16.37 16.02 0.21
C HIS A 110 -16.07 15.36 1.55
N LYS A 111 -16.94 14.42 1.91
CA LYS A 111 -16.72 13.41 2.94
C LYS A 111 -16.04 12.19 2.35
N ILE A 112 -15.44 11.37 3.21
CA ILE A 112 -14.81 10.11 2.78
C ILE A 112 -15.84 9.19 2.11
N GLU A 113 -17.05 9.08 2.65
CA GLU A 113 -18.15 8.29 2.07
C GLU A 113 -18.52 8.74 0.66
N THR A 114 -18.74 10.04 0.45
CA THR A 114 -19.15 10.59 -0.86
C THR A 114 -18.04 10.40 -1.90
N TRP A 115 -16.78 10.59 -1.53
CA TRP A 115 -15.65 10.30 -2.42
C TRP A 115 -15.59 8.83 -2.80
N ARG A 116 -15.76 7.92 -1.82
CA ARG A 116 -15.71 6.48 -2.05
C ARG A 116 -16.83 6.03 -2.97
N GLU A 117 -18.05 6.54 -2.79
CA GLU A 117 -19.16 6.22 -3.68
C GLU A 117 -18.85 6.65 -5.12
N LEU A 118 -18.36 7.87 -5.33
CA LEU A 118 -17.97 8.36 -6.66
C LEU A 118 -16.83 7.56 -7.30
N TYR A 119 -15.83 7.13 -6.51
CA TYR A 119 -14.68 6.41 -7.03
C TYR A 119 -14.93 4.91 -7.23
N LEU A 120 -15.79 4.31 -6.40
CA LEU A 120 -16.09 2.87 -6.42
C LEU A 120 -17.34 2.53 -7.24
N GLN A 121 -18.05 3.51 -7.79
CA GLN A 121 -19.15 3.30 -8.75
C GLN A 121 -18.74 2.35 -9.88
N ASP A 122 -17.49 2.42 -10.34
CA ASP A 122 -16.97 1.58 -11.42
C ASP A 122 -16.46 0.21 -10.96
N SER A 123 -16.24 0.00 -9.65
CA SER A 123 -15.81 -1.31 -9.11
C SER A 123 -16.00 -1.42 -7.60
N PHE A 124 -16.79 -2.40 -7.16
CA PHE A 124 -16.85 -2.77 -5.74
C PHE A 124 -15.52 -3.41 -5.31
N LYS A 125 -14.86 -2.82 -4.33
CA LYS A 125 -13.62 -3.35 -3.74
C LYS A 125 -13.79 -3.49 -2.23
N PRO A 126 -14.11 -4.70 -1.73
CA PRO A 126 -14.26 -4.91 -0.30
C PRO A 126 -12.91 -4.69 0.41
N LEU A 127 -12.98 -4.39 1.70
CA LEU A 127 -11.79 -4.33 2.53
C LEU A 127 -11.12 -5.72 2.58
N VAL A 128 -9.85 -5.76 2.21
CA VAL A 128 -9.00 -6.93 2.41
C VAL A 128 -8.31 -6.79 3.76
N SER A 129 -8.52 -7.73 4.67
CA SER A 129 -7.89 -7.81 5.98
C SER A 129 -7.31 -9.19 6.24
N ILE A 130 -6.56 -9.35 7.33
CA ILE A 130 -5.97 -10.62 7.73
C ILE A 130 -6.09 -10.84 9.24
N SER A 131 -6.32 -12.09 9.65
CA SER A 131 -6.32 -12.46 11.07
C SER A 131 -4.92 -12.37 11.67
N PRO A 132 -4.76 -11.94 12.94
CA PRO A 132 -3.47 -12.00 13.63
C PRO A 132 -2.88 -13.41 13.69
N ASN A 133 -3.72 -14.44 13.65
CA ASN A 133 -3.30 -15.84 13.69
C ASN A 133 -2.91 -16.43 12.33
N ALA A 134 -3.20 -15.74 11.22
CA ALA A 134 -2.78 -16.19 9.89
C ALA A 134 -1.27 -16.05 9.71
N SER A 135 -0.71 -16.82 8.77
CA SER A 135 0.74 -16.83 8.55
C SER A 135 1.22 -15.55 7.83
N LEU A 136 2.51 -15.23 7.96
CA LEU A 136 3.11 -14.16 7.16
C LEU A 136 3.13 -14.48 5.67
N TYR A 137 3.14 -15.77 5.32
CA TYR A 137 3.03 -16.20 3.94
C TYR A 137 1.67 -15.80 3.34
N ASP A 138 0.58 -15.96 4.11
CA ASP A 138 -0.75 -15.54 3.70
C ASP A 138 -0.84 -14.00 3.58
N ALA A 139 -0.17 -13.29 4.49
CA ALA A 139 -0.09 -11.83 4.44
C ALA A 139 0.61 -11.33 3.15
N VAL A 140 1.77 -11.91 2.82
CA VAL A 140 2.50 -11.58 1.58
C VAL A 140 1.67 -11.93 0.35
N SER A 141 1.07 -13.13 0.34
CA SER A 141 0.22 -13.58 -0.76
C SER A 141 -0.98 -12.64 -0.96
N SER A 142 -1.61 -12.19 0.13
CA SER A 142 -2.73 -11.24 0.10
C SER A 142 -2.31 -9.87 -0.42
N LEU A 143 -1.16 -9.34 0.01
CA LEU A 143 -0.61 -8.06 -0.49
C LEU A 143 -0.37 -8.12 -2.01
N LEU A 144 0.22 -9.21 -2.49
CA LEU A 144 0.56 -9.41 -3.91
C LEU A 144 -0.69 -9.64 -4.78
N LYS A 145 -1.56 -10.59 -4.38
CA LYS A 145 -2.78 -10.94 -5.11
C LYS A 145 -3.71 -9.74 -5.27
N ASN A 146 -3.89 -8.96 -4.21
CA ASN A 146 -4.77 -7.79 -4.21
C ASN A 146 -4.08 -6.51 -4.71
N LYS A 147 -2.76 -6.56 -5.00
CA LYS A 147 -1.94 -5.41 -5.43
C LYS A 147 -2.07 -4.21 -4.48
N ILE A 148 -2.05 -4.48 -3.17
CA ILE A 148 -2.19 -3.48 -2.10
C ILE A 148 -0.92 -3.36 -1.28
N HIS A 149 -0.70 -2.17 -0.71
CA HIS A 149 0.53 -1.87 0.04
C HIS A 149 0.30 -1.85 1.57
N ARG A 150 -0.96 -1.96 1.99
CA ARG A 150 -1.44 -1.84 3.37
C ARG A 150 -2.43 -2.96 3.61
N LEU A 151 -2.12 -3.86 4.53
CA LEU A 151 -2.98 -4.97 4.91
C LEU A 151 -3.32 -4.84 6.41
N PRO A 152 -4.55 -4.43 6.77
CA PRO A 152 -4.94 -4.35 8.17
C PRO A 152 -5.03 -5.75 8.78
N VAL A 153 -4.40 -5.90 9.95
CA VAL A 153 -4.53 -7.07 10.83
C VAL A 153 -5.73 -6.82 11.73
N VAL A 154 -6.78 -7.62 11.57
CA VAL A 154 -8.05 -7.47 12.28
C VAL A 154 -8.29 -8.69 13.14
N ASP A 155 -8.54 -8.46 14.43
CA ASP A 155 -8.94 -9.53 15.33
C ASP A 155 -10.37 -9.99 15.00
N PRO A 156 -10.59 -11.25 14.59
CA PRO A 156 -11.92 -11.74 14.24
C PRO A 156 -12.88 -11.81 15.43
N LEU A 157 -12.37 -11.86 16.67
CA LEU A 157 -13.22 -11.96 17.86
C LEU A 157 -13.83 -10.62 18.24
N THR A 158 -13.01 -9.56 18.24
CA THR A 158 -13.46 -8.21 18.63
C THR A 158 -13.82 -7.32 17.45
N GLY A 159 -13.39 -7.66 16.24
CA GLY A 159 -13.48 -6.80 15.05
C GLY A 159 -12.47 -5.66 15.05
N ASN A 160 -11.59 -5.56 16.06
CA ASN A 160 -10.63 -4.47 16.18
C ASN A 160 -9.49 -4.61 15.17
N THR A 161 -9.14 -3.49 14.53
CA THR A 161 -7.89 -3.43 13.76
C THR A 161 -6.72 -3.26 14.73
N LEU A 162 -5.80 -4.21 14.74
CA LEU A 162 -4.64 -4.23 15.64
C LEU A 162 -3.44 -3.49 15.05
N TYR A 163 -3.19 -3.68 13.75
CA TYR A 163 -2.01 -3.17 13.08
C TYR A 163 -2.21 -3.07 11.56
N ILE A 164 -1.33 -2.35 10.86
CA ILE A 164 -1.32 -2.31 9.38
C ILE A 164 0.02 -2.89 8.90
N LEU A 165 -0.04 -4.09 8.33
CA LEU A 165 1.11 -4.74 7.71
C LEU A 165 1.48 -4.08 6.38
N THR A 166 2.78 -4.10 6.09
CA THR A 166 3.37 -3.49 4.90
C THR A 166 4.53 -4.34 4.41
N HIS A 167 4.81 -4.30 3.10
CA HIS A 167 5.99 -4.95 2.52
C HIS A 167 7.29 -4.58 3.26
N LYS A 168 7.46 -3.29 3.60
CA LYS A 168 8.63 -2.79 4.34
C LYS A 168 8.79 -3.45 5.71
N ARG A 169 7.69 -3.67 6.45
CA ARG A 169 7.75 -4.28 7.78
C ARG A 169 8.04 -5.77 7.70
N ILE A 170 7.42 -6.47 6.76
CA ILE A 170 7.68 -7.89 6.51
C ILE A 170 9.14 -8.11 6.12
N LEU A 171 9.66 -7.33 5.16
CA LEU A 171 11.06 -7.46 4.73
C LEU A 171 12.05 -7.12 5.86
N LYS A 172 11.76 -6.10 6.68
CA LYS A 172 12.55 -5.79 7.88
C LYS A 172 12.55 -6.96 8.87
N PHE A 173 11.40 -7.58 9.10
CA PHE A 173 11.29 -8.74 9.98
C PHE A 173 12.13 -9.91 9.46
N LEU A 174 11.99 -10.27 8.17
CA LEU A 174 12.81 -11.31 7.54
C LEU A 174 14.31 -11.02 7.66
N LYS A 175 14.71 -9.74 7.51
CA LYS A 175 16.11 -9.33 7.62
C LYS A 175 16.68 -9.52 9.04
N LEU A 176 15.87 -9.38 10.10
CA LEU A 176 16.33 -9.59 11.47
C LEU A 176 16.77 -11.03 11.72
N PHE A 177 16.05 -12.00 11.17
CA PHE A 177 16.32 -13.43 11.33
C PHE A 177 17.20 -14.02 10.21
N ILE A 178 17.64 -13.20 9.25
CA ILE A 178 18.33 -13.71 8.05
C ILE A 178 19.64 -14.43 8.37
N SER A 179 20.31 -14.05 9.47
CA SER A 179 21.58 -14.63 9.90
C SER A 179 21.40 -16.00 10.55
N GLU A 180 20.21 -16.28 11.08
CA GLU A 180 19.84 -17.53 11.76
C GLU A 180 19.29 -18.57 10.78
N MET A 181 19.00 -18.17 9.55
CA MET A 181 18.48 -19.03 8.49
C MET A 181 19.60 -19.51 7.57
N PRO A 182 19.54 -20.75 7.05
CA PRO A 182 20.40 -21.18 5.95
C PRO A 182 20.29 -20.21 4.78
N LYS A 183 21.42 -19.78 4.21
CA LYS A 183 21.43 -18.84 3.09
C LYS A 183 21.14 -19.58 1.78
N PRO A 184 20.00 -19.33 1.12
CA PRO A 184 19.71 -19.94 -0.16
C PRO A 184 20.71 -19.49 -1.23
N SER A 185 21.03 -20.37 -2.17
CA SER A 185 21.94 -20.10 -3.29
C SER A 185 21.51 -18.94 -4.19
N PHE A 186 20.21 -18.64 -4.28
CA PHE A 186 19.75 -17.50 -5.07
C PHE A 186 20.19 -16.15 -4.50
N LEU A 187 20.59 -16.05 -3.22
CA LEU A 187 21.08 -14.77 -2.67
C LEU A 187 22.45 -14.35 -3.20
N SER A 188 23.22 -15.28 -3.78
CA SER A 188 24.50 -14.97 -4.43
C SER A 188 24.33 -14.63 -5.92
N GLN A 189 23.12 -14.74 -6.47
CA GLN A 189 22.83 -14.38 -7.85
C GLN A 189 22.56 -12.87 -7.97
N THR A 190 22.87 -12.32 -9.12
CA THR A 190 22.62 -10.92 -9.48
C THR A 190 21.12 -10.66 -9.71
N LEU A 191 20.72 -9.39 -9.67
CA LEU A 191 19.33 -9.00 -9.98
C LEU A 191 18.93 -9.36 -11.42
N GLU A 192 19.90 -9.35 -12.35
CA GLU A 192 19.69 -9.71 -13.75
C GLU A 192 19.44 -11.21 -13.91
N GLU A 193 20.25 -12.07 -13.27
CA GLU A 193 20.07 -13.53 -13.29
C GLU A 193 18.70 -13.95 -12.70
N LEU A 194 18.27 -13.26 -11.64
CA LEU A 194 16.99 -13.53 -10.99
C LEU A 194 15.79 -12.85 -11.66
N ASN A 195 16.03 -11.94 -12.62
CA ASN A 195 15.02 -11.09 -13.24
C ASN A 195 14.12 -10.37 -12.21
N ILE A 196 14.73 -9.85 -11.13
CA ILE A 196 14.02 -9.14 -10.07
C ILE A 196 14.03 -7.64 -10.38
N GLY A 197 12.88 -7.14 -10.82
CA GLY A 197 12.66 -5.72 -11.09
C GLY A 197 11.84 -5.50 -12.35
N THR A 198 11.50 -4.25 -12.61
CA THR A 198 10.97 -3.82 -13.90
C THR A 198 12.11 -3.09 -14.62
N PHE A 199 12.49 -3.55 -15.81
CA PHE A 199 13.63 -3.02 -16.58
C PHE A 199 13.22 -2.37 -17.90
N ARG A 200 11.93 -2.37 -18.23
CA ARG A 200 11.38 -1.80 -19.49
C ARG A 200 10.18 -0.93 -19.17
N SER A 201 9.92 0.06 -20.02
CA SER A 201 8.79 0.98 -19.89
C SER A 201 8.71 1.65 -18.51
N ILE A 202 9.86 2.11 -18.01
CA ILE A 202 9.93 2.80 -16.72
C ILE A 202 9.36 4.20 -16.88
N ALA A 203 8.27 4.49 -16.17
CA ALA A 203 7.80 5.86 -16.04
C ALA A 203 8.82 6.73 -15.32
N VAL A 204 9.22 7.82 -15.96
CA VAL A 204 10.13 8.84 -15.44
C VAL A 204 9.52 10.22 -15.64
N VAL A 205 10.04 11.21 -14.91
CA VAL A 205 9.67 12.62 -15.04
C VAL A 205 10.92 13.48 -15.08
N HIS A 206 10.80 14.72 -15.56
CA HIS A 206 11.83 15.75 -15.47
C HIS A 206 11.50 16.75 -14.35
N ALA A 207 12.49 17.55 -13.92
CA ALA A 207 12.32 18.52 -12.84
C ALA A 207 11.26 19.60 -13.13
N ASP A 208 11.03 19.90 -14.41
CA ASP A 208 10.03 20.84 -14.92
C ASP A 208 8.68 20.18 -15.24
N THR A 209 8.56 18.85 -15.08
CA THR A 209 7.34 18.12 -15.39
C THR A 209 6.18 18.64 -14.52
N PRO A 210 5.06 19.10 -15.12
CA PRO A 210 3.95 19.61 -14.36
C PRO A 210 3.39 18.57 -13.38
N LEU A 211 3.00 19.03 -12.19
CA LEU A 211 2.41 18.17 -11.15
C LEU A 211 1.24 17.33 -11.69
N TYR A 212 0.36 17.94 -12.49
CA TYR A 212 -0.78 17.23 -13.09
C TYR A 212 -0.34 16.03 -13.93
N THR A 213 0.70 16.18 -14.74
CA THR A 213 1.26 15.09 -15.56
C THR A 213 1.81 13.97 -14.67
N ALA A 214 2.57 14.32 -13.62
CA ALA A 214 3.08 13.33 -12.67
C ALA A 214 1.94 12.59 -11.93
N LEU A 215 0.87 13.30 -11.54
CA LEU A 215 -0.33 12.71 -10.97
C LEU A 215 -1.01 11.74 -11.95
N GLY A 216 -1.12 12.11 -13.22
CA GLY A 216 -1.66 11.25 -14.28
C GLY A 216 -0.89 9.93 -14.40
N ILE A 217 0.44 10.00 -14.43
CA ILE A 217 1.30 8.81 -14.47
C ILE A 217 1.06 7.90 -13.25
N PHE A 218 0.92 8.47 -12.04
CA PHE A 218 0.62 7.69 -10.84
C PHE A 218 -0.73 6.96 -10.90
N VAL A 219 -1.74 7.59 -11.51
CA VAL A 219 -3.09 7.03 -11.66
C VAL A 219 -3.08 5.93 -12.71
N GLU A 220 -2.49 6.19 -13.87
CA GLU A 220 -2.47 5.28 -15.03
C GLU A 220 -1.59 4.06 -14.80
N GLN A 221 -0.33 4.28 -14.41
CA GLN A 221 0.65 3.20 -14.30
C GLN A 221 0.65 2.55 -12.91
N ARG A 222 -0.09 3.11 -11.95
CA ARG A 222 -0.23 2.61 -10.57
C ARG A 222 1.10 2.38 -9.83
N VAL A 223 2.15 3.11 -10.21
CA VAL A 223 3.48 3.06 -9.58
C VAL A 223 3.51 3.80 -8.24
N SER A 224 4.53 3.54 -7.42
CA SER A 224 4.67 4.14 -6.08
C SER A 224 5.58 5.37 -6.04
N ALA A 225 6.46 5.51 -7.03
CA ALA A 225 7.36 6.63 -7.23
C ALA A 225 7.76 6.75 -8.69
N LEU A 226 8.23 7.93 -9.07
CA LEU A 226 8.72 8.31 -10.39
C LEU A 226 10.16 8.80 -10.24
N PRO A 227 11.15 8.15 -10.87
CA PRO A 227 12.49 8.70 -10.96
C PRO A 227 12.46 10.04 -11.69
N VAL A 228 13.15 11.04 -11.15
CA VAL A 228 13.38 12.32 -11.81
C VAL A 228 14.70 12.24 -12.55
N VAL A 229 14.69 12.50 -13.86
CA VAL A 229 15.87 12.37 -14.72
C VAL A 229 16.28 13.71 -15.34
N ASP A 230 17.57 13.87 -15.60
CA ASP A 230 18.10 14.98 -16.38
C ASP A 230 17.99 14.75 -17.90
N ASP A 231 18.42 15.71 -18.71
CA ASP A 231 18.40 15.64 -20.18
C ASP A 231 19.24 14.49 -20.76
N LYS A 232 20.16 13.92 -19.96
CA LYS A 232 21.00 12.78 -20.33
C LYS A 232 20.39 11.45 -19.86
N GLY A 233 19.19 11.46 -19.28
CA GLY A 233 18.51 10.29 -18.74
C GLY A 233 19.11 9.77 -17.43
N ARG A 234 19.95 10.56 -16.74
CA ARG A 234 20.52 10.19 -15.45
C ARG A 234 19.55 10.54 -14.34
N VAL A 235 19.33 9.61 -13.40
CA VAL A 235 18.46 9.85 -12.24
C VAL A 235 19.12 10.86 -11.32
N VAL A 236 18.41 11.96 -11.04
CA VAL A 236 18.85 13.05 -10.17
C VAL A 236 18.03 13.16 -8.89
N ASP A 237 16.78 12.66 -8.89
CA ASP A 237 15.90 12.65 -7.73
C ASP A 237 14.81 11.56 -7.85
N ILE A 238 13.93 11.45 -6.86
CA ILE A 238 12.77 10.56 -6.85
C ILE A 238 11.52 11.29 -6.34
N TYR A 239 10.49 11.36 -7.17
CA TYR A 239 9.19 11.89 -6.77
C TYR A 239 8.26 10.74 -6.39
N SER A 240 7.97 10.58 -5.10
CA SER A 240 7.12 9.51 -4.58
C SER A 240 5.69 9.97 -4.36
N LYS A 241 4.74 9.03 -4.26
CA LYS A 241 3.36 9.34 -3.84
C LYS A 241 3.32 10.12 -2.53
N PHE A 242 4.28 9.88 -1.62
CA PHE A 242 4.35 10.57 -0.34
C PHE A 242 4.71 12.06 -0.46
N ASP A 243 5.44 12.45 -1.49
CA ASP A 243 5.82 13.85 -1.70
C ASP A 243 4.64 14.70 -2.17
N VAL A 244 3.67 14.07 -2.85
CA VAL A 244 2.39 14.70 -3.24
C VAL A 244 1.61 15.20 -2.02
N ILE A 245 1.49 14.37 -0.99
CA ILE A 245 0.70 14.73 0.21
C ILE A 245 1.41 15.82 1.02
N VAL A 246 2.73 15.75 1.15
CA VAL A 246 3.51 16.75 1.90
C VAL A 246 3.49 18.10 1.19
N SER A 247 3.74 18.13 -0.11
CA SER A 247 3.80 19.39 -0.88
C SER A 247 2.45 20.11 -0.91
N LYS A 248 1.34 19.39 -1.15
CA LYS A 248 0.05 20.04 -1.36
C LYS A 248 -0.67 20.40 -0.07
N ILE A 249 -0.56 19.61 1.01
CA ILE A 249 -1.22 19.97 2.28
C ILE A 249 -0.59 21.22 2.90
N HIS A 250 0.73 21.40 2.80
CA HIS A 250 1.37 22.63 3.26
C HIS A 250 0.97 23.85 2.41
N SER A 251 0.70 23.66 1.12
CA SER A 251 0.20 24.71 0.22
C SER A 251 -1.29 25.02 0.41
N LEU A 252 -2.10 24.10 0.93
CA LEU A 252 -3.54 24.31 1.21
C LEU A 252 -3.81 25.02 2.54
N ASN A 253 -2.77 25.31 3.32
CA ASN A 253 -2.81 26.04 4.59
C ASN A 253 -2.34 27.49 4.47
N LYS A 254 -1.94 27.95 3.27
CA LYS A 254 -1.68 29.35 2.94
C LYS A 254 -2.80 29.86 2.05
#